data_AF-A0A7Y5X3J9-F1
#
_entry.id   AF-A0A7Y5X3J9-F1
#
_cell.length_a   1.000
_cell.length_b   1.000
_cell.length_c   1.000
_cell.angle_alpha   90.00
_cell.angle_beta   90.00
_cell.angle_gamma   90.00
#
_symmetry.space_group_name_H-M   'P 1'
#
loop_
_entity.id
_entity.type
_entity.pdbx_description
1 polymer ?
#
loop_
_entity_poly.entity_id
_entity_poly.type
_entity_poly.pdbx_seq_one_letter_code
_entity_poly.pdbx_strand_id
1 'polypeptide(L)' 'MNRKKPLTRRGVERMREREASVGMDQDDEAARWLAEHDQPPPPQAPKAAKKSVTLHRFRRRDRA' A
#
# COMPACT_ATOMS: atom_id res chain seq x y z
N MET A 1 -37.29 -6.32 2.92
CA MET A 1 -35.90 -5.90 2.64
C MET A 1 -35.67 -4.50 3.22
N ASN A 2 -34.96 -4.37 4.35
CA ASN A 2 -34.62 -3.06 4.91
C ASN A 2 -33.56 -2.39 4.02
N ARG A 3 -33.98 -1.46 3.16
CA ARG A 3 -33.05 -0.63 2.38
C ARG A 3 -32.37 0.34 3.34
N LYS A 4 -31.12 0.04 3.72
CA LYS A 4 -30.29 0.98 4.48
C LYS A 4 -30.22 2.29 3.70
N LYS A 5 -30.57 3.41 4.35
CA LYS A 5 -30.51 4.74 3.73
C LYS A 5 -29.07 4.99 3.27
N PRO A 6 -28.85 5.52 2.05
CA PRO A 6 -27.51 5.85 1.59
C PRO A 6 -26.87 6.87 2.54
N LEU A 7 -25.57 6.68 2.82
CA LEU A 7 -24.84 7.60 3.69
C LEU A 7 -24.79 8.99 3.06
N THR A 8 -24.98 10.02 3.90
CA THR A 8 -24.75 11.40 3.48
C THR A 8 -23.25 11.64 3.33
N ARG A 9 -22.86 12.62 2.51
CA ARG A 9 -21.46 13.03 2.34
C ARG A 9 -20.75 13.28 3.68
N ARG A 10 -21.42 13.98 4.60
CA ARG A 10 -20.93 14.23 5.98
C ARG A 10 -20.76 12.96 6.80
N GLY A 11 -21.63 11.96 6.58
CA GLY A 11 -21.51 10.64 7.22
C GLY A 11 -20.27 9.88 6.74
N VAL A 12 -19.96 9.95 5.44
CA VAL A 12 -18.75 9.33 4.86
C VAL A 12 -17.49 10.00 5.39
N GLU A 13 -17.50 11.33 5.47
CA GLU A 13 -16.37 12.12 5.99
C GLU A 13 -16.04 11.75 7.45
N ARG A 14 -17.06 11.72 8.32
CA ARG A 14 -16.89 11.31 9.72
C ARG A 14 -16.44 9.86 9.88
N MET A 15 -16.88 8.97 8.97
CA MET A 15 -16.43 7.58 8.96
C MET A 15 -14.94 7.49 8.63
N ARG A 16 -14.49 8.22 7.60
CA ARG A 16 -13.06 8.31 7.23
C ARG A 16 -12.20 8.89 8.34
N GLU A 17 -12.66 9.96 9.00
CA GLU A 17 -11.94 10.54 10.14
C GLU A 17 -11.74 9.51 11.25
N ARG A 18 -12.77 8.73 11.57
CA ARG A 18 -12.69 7.66 12.57
C ARG A 18 -11.73 6.56 12.14
N GLU A 19 -11.83 6.09 10.91
CA GLU A 19 -10.92 5.08 10.35
C GLU A 19 -9.46 5.55 10.37
N ALA A 20 -9.20 6.82 10.07
CA ALA A 20 -7.86 7.40 10.12
C ALA A 20 -7.35 7.56 11.56
N SER A 21 -8.24 7.82 12.52
CA SER A 21 -7.88 7.96 13.95
C SER A 21 -7.64 6.63 14.67
N VAL A 22 -8.11 5.52 14.12
CA VAL A 22 -8.00 4.20 14.74
C VAL A 22 -6.68 3.55 14.29
N GLY A 23 -5.79 3.27 15.25
CA GLY A 23 -4.58 2.47 15.01
C GLY A 23 -3.33 3.23 14.55
N MET A 24 -3.31 4.56 14.69
CA MET A 24 -2.09 5.36 14.50
C MET A 24 -1.73 6.04 15.82
N ASP A 25 -1.30 5.26 16.80
CA ASP A 25 -0.51 5.86 17.87
C ASP A 25 0.86 6.17 17.27
N GLN A 26 1.23 7.46 17.22
CA GLN A 26 2.49 7.89 16.63
C GLN A 26 3.70 7.33 17.40
N ASP A 27 3.47 6.93 18.64
CA ASP A 27 4.47 6.34 19.52
C ASP A 27 4.27 4.84 19.75
N ASP A 28 3.51 4.16 18.88
CA ASP A 28 3.29 2.71 18.98
C ASP A 28 4.63 1.95 18.96
N GLU A 29 5.07 1.49 20.14
CA GLU A 29 6.30 0.73 20.32
C GLU A 29 6.29 -0.56 19.47
N ALA A 30 5.12 -1.17 19.26
CA ALA A 30 5.01 -2.35 18.43
C ALA A 30 5.20 -2.00 16.94
N ALA A 31 4.69 -0.85 16.48
CA ALA A 31 4.92 -0.38 15.12
C ALA A 31 6.40 -0.04 14.88
N ARG A 32 7.08 0.59 15.86
CA ARG A 32 8.53 0.84 15.79
C ARG A 32 9.32 -0.46 15.74
N TRP A 33 8.98 -1.42 16.60
CA TRP A 33 9.61 -2.73 16.59
C TRP A 33 9.43 -3.45 15.25
N LEU A 34 8.22 -3.41 14.66
CA LEU A 34 7.98 -3.98 13.33
C LEU A 34 8.79 -3.25 12.25
N ALA A 35 8.90 -1.93 12.28
CA ALA A 35 9.72 -1.20 11.31
C ALA A 35 11.22 -1.57 11.40
N GLU A 36 11.71 -1.88 12.61
CA GLU A 36 13.10 -2.28 12.84
C GLU A 36 13.37 -3.76 12.53
N HIS A 37 12.40 -4.64 12.77
CA HIS A 37 12.60 -6.09 12.73
C HIS A 37 11.85 -6.84 11.61
N ASP A 38 10.78 -6.27 11.08
CA ASP A 38 10.04 -6.87 9.97
C ASP A 38 10.74 -6.54 8.66
N GLN A 39 11.39 -7.55 8.07
CA GLN A 39 12.05 -7.37 6.79
C GLN A 39 11.00 -7.10 5.72
N PRO A 40 11.22 -6.11 4.83
CA PRO A 40 10.27 -5.84 3.77
C PRO A 40 10.08 -7.09 2.91
N PRO A 41 8.84 -7.38 2.48
CA PRO A 41 8.58 -8.56 1.67
C PRO A 41 9.42 -8.53 0.41
N PRO A 42 9.80 -9.71 -0.12
CA PRO A 42 10.58 -9.78 -1.34
C PRO A 42 9.83 -9.04 -2.47
N PRO A 43 10.56 -8.31 -3.32
CA PRO A 43 9.94 -7.60 -4.42
C PRO A 43 9.16 -8.57 -5.30
N GLN A 44 7.96 -8.16 -5.72
CA GLN A 44 7.14 -9.00 -6.57
C GLN A 44 7.88 -9.33 -7.86
N ALA A 45 7.85 -10.61 -8.23
CA ALA A 45 8.43 -11.07 -9.48
C ALA A 45 7.73 -10.37 -10.67
N PRO A 46 8.48 -10.00 -11.72
CA PRO A 46 7.88 -9.38 -12.89
C PRO A 46 6.89 -10.36 -13.54
N LYS A 47 5.70 -9.88 -13.91
CA LYS A 47 4.62 -10.66 -14.55
C LYS A 47 5.07 -11.48 -15.77
N ALA A 48 6.19 -11.12 -16.40
CA ALA A 48 6.85 -11.95 -17.39
C ALA A 48 8.35 -11.59 -17.44
N ALA A 49 9.21 -12.53 -17.84
CA ALA A 49 10.67 -12.30 -17.96
C ALA A 49 11.02 -11.09 -18.86
N LYS A 50 10.25 -10.89 -19.93
CA LYS A 50 10.37 -9.74 -20.85
C LYS A 50 10.02 -8.38 -20.24
N LYS A 51 9.35 -8.37 -19.08
CA LYS A 51 8.96 -7.17 -18.34
C LYS A 51 9.97 -6.81 -17.24
N SER A 52 11.10 -7.52 -17.14
CA SER A 52 12.15 -7.12 -16.22
C SER A 52 12.79 -5.81 -16.70
N VAL A 53 12.81 -4.81 -15.82
CA VAL A 53 13.39 -3.49 -16.09
C VAL A 53 14.88 -3.62 -16.42
N THR A 54 15.58 -4.54 -15.74
CA THR A 54 17.00 -4.83 -15.96
C THR A 54 17.26 -5.34 -17.39
N LEU A 55 16.50 -6.32 -17.88
CA LEU A 55 16.63 -6.83 -19.25
C LEU A 55 16.28 -5.76 -20.28
N HIS A 56 15.25 -4.95 -20.02
CA HIS A 56 14.87 -3.85 -20.89
C HIS A 56 15.99 -2.80 -21.01
N ARG A 57 16.61 -2.43 -19.89
CA ARG A 57 17.74 -1.48 -19.84
C ARG A 57 18.98 -2.03 -20.55
N PHE A 58 19.29 -3.32 -20.37
CA PHE A 58 20.38 -4.00 -21.06
C PHE A 58 20.19 -3.94 -22.59
N ARG A 59 19.04 -4.40 -23.09
CA ARG A 59 18.70 -4.37 -24.52
C ARG A 59 18.71 -2.97 -25.14
N ARG A 60 18.46 -1.92 -24.35
CA ARG A 60 18.52 -0.53 -24.81
C ARG A 60 19.95 -0.01 -24.93
N ARG A 61 20.90 -0.49 -24.12
CA ARG A 61 22.31 -0.08 -24.20
C ARG A 61 22.98 -0.59 -25.47
N ASP A 62 22.70 -1.82 -25.89
CA ASP A 62 23.28 -2.42 -27.10
C ASP A 62 22.70 -1.86 -28.42
N ARG A 63 21.74 -0.94 -28.32
CA ARG A 63 21.04 -0.32 -29.46
C ARG A 63 21.41 1.15 -29.68
N ALA A 64 22.34 1.69 -28.89
CA ALA A 64 22.93 3.02 -29.03
C ALA A 64 24.31 2.91 -29.68
#